data_AF-A0A830GJR6-F1
#
_entry.id   AF-A0A830GJR6-F1
#
_cell.length_a   1.000
_cell.length_b   1.000
_cell.length_c   1.000
_cell.angle_alpha   90.00
_cell.angle_beta   90.00
_cell.angle_gamma   90.00
#
_symmetry.space_group_name_H-M   'P 1'
#
loop_
_entity.id
_entity.type
_entity.pdbx_description
1 polymer ?
#
loop_
_entity_poly.entity_id
_entity_poly.type
_entity_poly.pdbx_seq_one_letter_code
_entity_poly.pdbx_strand_id
1 'polypeptide(L)'
;MISGTGVRSLLLQTGIGPIDAIIGLFVSIVLGIVNFAAQVLPTVLLALLVLGVGYVVADRLDTFVFEWALENDVDGKAGDTPASAVVADEDGVATAAGQLVRYLVLVVAVVAAIRVLNLSELQELLDIVIGYVPNVVAAAVLLVVGFGVGRIVRSLVPGLVDRTALGDSFPTTHFGRVVDADGGTVGRLAGIAVEYYVYLVTLYVVAATLAIGSVAGVLGAAVSYVPTLLGALVLLLLGAIVADYVGTVVRGVDEVADSPFESLVTGGVQAVVYLFTVVIALDVAGVDATLLGLLLLAVVLPVGLAFALAFGLSVGYGGQDYVEQYLGTDEAAE
;
A
#
# COMPACT_ATOMS: atom_id res chain seq x y z
N MET A 1 -62.42 -21.61 21.42
CA MET A 1 -63.36 -22.54 22.09
C MET A 1 -63.75 -23.64 21.10
N ILE A 2 -63.02 -24.76 21.12
CA ILE A 2 -63.42 -25.97 20.39
C ILE A 2 -64.38 -26.70 21.33
N SER A 3 -65.67 -26.76 20.97
CA SER A 3 -66.68 -27.43 21.79
C SER A 3 -66.28 -28.90 21.99
N GLY A 4 -66.23 -29.37 23.24
CA GLY A 4 -65.89 -30.75 23.60
C GLY A 4 -66.84 -31.82 23.01
N THR A 5 -67.93 -31.41 22.37
CA THR A 5 -68.84 -32.29 21.63
C THR A 5 -68.27 -32.77 20.28
N GLY A 6 -67.43 -31.99 19.60
CA GLY A 6 -66.87 -32.37 18.30
C GLY A 6 -65.89 -33.56 18.38
N VAL A 7 -65.00 -33.53 19.38
CA VAL A 7 -64.03 -34.60 19.63
C VAL A 7 -64.72 -35.90 20.04
N ARG A 8 -65.78 -35.81 20.85
CA ARG A 8 -66.60 -36.98 21.24
C ARG A 8 -67.29 -37.66 20.05
N SER A 9 -67.78 -36.88 19.08
CA SER A 9 -68.42 -37.44 17.88
C SER A 9 -67.43 -38.13 16.93
N LEU A 10 -66.18 -37.66 16.86
CA LEU A 10 -65.11 -38.27 16.07
C LEU A 10 -64.58 -39.58 16.69
N LEU A 11 -64.53 -39.67 18.01
CA LEU A 11 -64.12 -40.87 18.74
C LEU A 11 -65.17 -42.00 18.65
N LEU A 12 -66.46 -41.66 18.64
CA LEU A 12 -67.54 -42.63 18.51
C LEU A 12 -67.71 -43.19 17.09
N GLN A 13 -67.28 -42.47 16.05
CA GLN A 13 -67.37 -42.91 14.66
C GLN A 13 -66.20 -43.83 14.24
N THR A 14 -65.10 -43.82 15.00
CA THR A 14 -63.90 -44.65 14.77
C THR A 14 -63.82 -45.87 15.67
N GLY A 15 -64.67 -45.96 16.72
CA GLY A 15 -64.70 -47.09 17.65
C GLY A 15 -63.53 -47.12 18.65
N ILE A 16 -62.78 -46.03 18.78
CA ILE A 16 -61.54 -45.95 19.57
C ILE A 16 -61.83 -45.27 20.92
N GLY A 17 -61.44 -45.89 22.04
CA GLY A 17 -61.65 -45.33 23.38
C GLY A 17 -60.77 -44.11 23.67
N PRO A 18 -61.12 -43.25 24.65
CA PRO A 18 -60.32 -42.07 25.00
C PRO A 18 -58.89 -42.41 25.47
N ILE A 19 -58.66 -43.58 26.05
CA ILE A 19 -57.32 -44.07 26.44
C ILE A 19 -56.51 -44.45 25.20
N ASP A 20 -57.11 -45.16 24.25
CA ASP A 20 -56.48 -45.57 23.00
C ASP A 20 -56.04 -44.35 22.16
N ALA A 21 -56.80 -43.26 22.21
CA ALA A 21 -56.44 -42.00 21.55
C ALA A 21 -55.16 -41.37 22.13
N ILE A 22 -54.98 -41.40 23.47
CA ILE A 22 -53.77 -40.89 24.13
C ILE A 22 -52.57 -41.78 23.83
N ILE A 23 -52.75 -43.10 23.88
CA ILE A 23 -51.71 -44.07 23.52
C ILE A 23 -51.29 -43.89 22.06
N GLY A 24 -52.25 -43.72 21.14
CA GLY A 24 -51.96 -43.46 19.73
C GLY A 24 -51.16 -42.18 19.50
N LEU A 25 -51.48 -41.09 20.23
CA LEU A 25 -50.72 -39.84 20.16
C LEU A 25 -49.29 -40.00 20.69
N PHE A 26 -49.11 -40.67 21.84
CA PHE A 26 -47.79 -40.94 22.40
C PHE A 26 -46.95 -41.81 21.45
N VAL A 27 -47.52 -42.91 20.93
CA VAL A 27 -46.85 -43.81 19.99
C VAL A 27 -46.45 -43.07 18.71
N SER A 28 -47.32 -42.20 18.18
CA SER A 28 -47.01 -41.38 17.01
C SER A 28 -45.82 -40.43 17.24
N ILE A 29 -45.76 -39.77 18.40
CA ILE A 29 -44.63 -38.91 18.77
C ILE A 29 -43.34 -39.72 18.89
N VAL A 30 -43.37 -40.84 19.61
CA VAL A 30 -42.19 -41.70 19.81
C VAL A 30 -41.69 -42.26 18.47
N LEU A 31 -42.59 -42.79 17.63
CA LEU A 31 -42.23 -43.27 16.30
C LEU A 31 -41.69 -42.14 15.41
N GLY A 32 -42.26 -40.94 15.51
CA GLY A 32 -41.74 -39.75 14.83
C GLY A 32 -40.29 -39.44 15.22
N ILE A 33 -39.98 -39.45 16.51
CA ILE A 33 -38.61 -39.24 17.02
C ILE A 33 -37.67 -40.36 16.56
N VAL A 34 -38.08 -41.62 16.67
CA VAL A 34 -37.27 -42.77 16.25
C VAL A 34 -36.99 -42.71 14.75
N ASN A 35 -37.99 -42.40 13.93
CA ASN A 35 -37.83 -42.29 12.48
C ASN A 35 -36.94 -41.10 12.09
N PHE A 36 -37.09 -39.96 12.78
CA PHE A 36 -36.19 -38.81 12.61
C PHE A 36 -34.74 -39.17 12.98
N ALA A 37 -34.54 -39.80 14.14
CA ALA A 37 -33.22 -40.24 14.57
C ALA A 37 -32.61 -41.24 13.57
N ALA A 38 -33.39 -42.21 13.10
CA ALA A 38 -32.94 -43.18 12.10
C ALA A 38 -32.54 -42.52 10.76
N GLN A 39 -33.15 -41.39 10.41
CA GLN A 39 -32.80 -40.63 9.20
C GLN A 39 -31.57 -39.73 9.39
N VAL A 40 -31.41 -39.11 10.56
CA VAL A 40 -30.32 -38.15 10.84
C VAL A 40 -29.03 -38.82 11.30
N LEU A 41 -29.11 -39.96 12.00
CA LEU A 41 -27.93 -40.64 12.54
C LEU A 41 -26.90 -41.00 11.46
N PRO A 42 -27.28 -41.59 10.30
CA PRO A 42 -26.31 -41.93 9.26
C PRO A 42 -25.62 -40.71 8.67
N THR A 43 -26.35 -39.62 8.41
CA THR A 43 -25.79 -38.39 7.83
C THR A 43 -24.86 -37.68 8.81
N VAL A 44 -25.21 -37.65 10.11
CA VAL A 44 -24.33 -37.09 11.15
C VAL A 44 -23.04 -37.90 11.28
N LEU A 45 -23.13 -39.23 11.31
CA LEU A 45 -21.95 -40.09 11.36
C LEU A 45 -21.06 -39.91 10.13
N LEU A 46 -21.64 -39.78 8.93
CA LEU A 46 -20.90 -39.53 7.69
C LEU A 46 -20.22 -38.16 7.73
N ALA A 47 -20.91 -37.11 8.18
CA ALA A 47 -20.34 -35.77 8.33
C ALA A 47 -19.16 -35.75 9.31
N LEU A 48 -19.29 -36.46 10.44
CA LEU A 48 -18.20 -36.62 11.41
C LEU A 48 -17.01 -37.39 10.83
N LEU A 49 -17.26 -38.42 10.02
CA LEU A 49 -16.20 -39.14 9.31
C LEU A 49 -15.47 -38.21 8.34
N VAL A 50 -16.20 -37.42 7.55
CA VAL A 50 -15.63 -36.43 6.61
C VAL A 50 -14.77 -35.40 7.35
N LEU A 51 -15.24 -34.88 8.48
CA LEU A 51 -14.44 -33.99 9.33
C LEU A 51 -13.18 -34.68 9.86
N GLY A 52 -13.30 -35.90 10.36
CA GLY A 52 -12.17 -36.67 10.89
C GLY A 52 -11.10 -36.91 9.83
N VAL A 53 -11.51 -37.33 8.63
CA VAL A 53 -10.59 -37.49 7.49
C VAL A 53 -9.96 -36.15 7.11
N GLY A 54 -10.77 -35.10 6.98
CA GLY A 54 -10.29 -33.77 6.63
C GLY A 54 -9.29 -33.20 7.63
N TYR A 55 -9.50 -33.40 8.93
CA TYR A 55 -8.56 -33.02 9.98
C TYR A 55 -7.21 -33.75 9.83
N VAL A 56 -7.25 -35.08 9.62
CA VAL A 56 -6.02 -35.87 9.41
C VAL A 56 -5.27 -35.42 8.16
N VAL A 57 -5.98 -35.15 7.06
CA VAL A 57 -5.37 -34.64 5.82
C VAL A 57 -4.76 -33.25 6.03
N ALA A 58 -5.47 -32.35 6.72
CA ALA A 58 -4.98 -31.00 7.02
C ALA A 58 -3.68 -31.04 7.84
N ASP A 59 -3.62 -31.87 8.87
CA ASP A 59 -2.44 -32.04 9.74
C ASP A 59 -1.22 -32.58 8.99
N ARG A 60 -1.44 -33.52 8.06
CA ARG A 60 -0.37 -34.05 7.22
C ARG A 60 0.14 -33.04 6.20
N LEU A 61 -0.76 -32.24 5.61
CA LEU A 61 -0.39 -31.20 4.66
C LEU A 61 0.35 -30.04 5.34
N ASP A 62 -0.05 -29.67 6.56
CA ASP A 62 0.67 -28.68 7.38
C ASP A 62 2.13 -29.09 7.55
N THR A 63 2.36 -30.31 8.06
CA THR A 63 3.70 -30.87 8.27
C THR A 63 4.50 -30.92 6.97
N PHE A 64 3.89 -31.39 5.88
CA PHE A 64 4.56 -31.48 4.58
C PHE A 64 4.97 -30.10 4.04
N VAL A 65 4.09 -29.09 4.13
CA VAL A 65 4.37 -27.74 3.64
C VAL A 65 5.42 -27.06 4.50
N PHE A 66 5.35 -27.24 5.82
CA PHE A 66 6.35 -26.76 6.77
C PHE A 66 7.74 -27.35 6.46
N GLU A 67 7.85 -28.68 6.37
CA GLU A 67 9.10 -29.37 6.03
C GLU A 67 9.65 -28.93 4.67
N TRP A 68 8.78 -28.82 3.65
CA TRP A 68 9.17 -28.33 2.34
C TRP A 68 9.69 -26.87 2.40
N ALA A 69 9.04 -26.01 3.20
CA ALA A 69 9.46 -24.62 3.36
C ALA A 69 10.81 -24.50 4.07
N LEU A 70 11.04 -25.32 5.10
CA LEU A 70 12.34 -25.40 5.78
C LEU A 70 13.44 -25.90 4.85
N GLU A 71 13.20 -26.97 4.09
CA GLU A 71 14.19 -27.54 3.17
C GLU A 71 14.56 -26.56 2.05
N ASN A 72 13.64 -25.66 1.67
CA ASN A 72 13.88 -24.62 0.68
C ASN A 72 14.43 -23.31 1.25
N ASP A 73 14.75 -23.26 2.56
CA ASP A 73 15.26 -22.08 3.26
C ASP A 73 14.38 -20.83 3.02
N VAL A 74 13.06 -21.00 3.10
CA VAL A 74 12.09 -19.92 2.84
C VAL A 74 12.24 -18.82 3.89
N ASP A 75 12.42 -19.18 5.16
CA ASP A 75 12.62 -18.24 6.26
C ASP A 75 13.93 -17.46 6.12
N GLY A 76 15.04 -18.12 5.75
CA GLY A 76 16.31 -17.44 5.47
C GLY A 76 16.20 -16.46 4.31
N LYS A 77 15.50 -16.85 3.23
CA LYS A 77 15.18 -15.93 2.11
C LYS A 77 14.28 -14.78 2.55
N ALA A 78 13.47 -14.98 3.59
CA ALA A 78 12.55 -13.98 4.10
C ALA A 78 13.11 -13.07 5.20
N GLY A 79 14.18 -13.48 5.88
CA GLY A 79 14.78 -12.77 7.01
C GLY A 79 15.14 -11.30 6.72
N ASP A 80 15.59 -11.00 5.51
CA ASP A 80 16.03 -9.64 5.12
C ASP A 80 14.90 -8.69 4.69
N THR A 81 13.65 -9.07 4.92
CA THR A 81 12.48 -8.36 4.39
C THR A 81 11.52 -7.94 5.50
N PRO A 82 10.52 -7.09 5.22
CA PRO A 82 9.50 -6.75 6.20
C PRO A 82 8.67 -7.95 6.70
N ALA A 83 8.63 -9.07 5.99
CA ALA A 83 7.86 -10.24 6.40
C ALA A 83 8.38 -10.84 7.72
N SER A 84 9.70 -10.84 7.93
CA SER A 84 10.31 -11.32 9.18
C SER A 84 10.00 -10.41 10.38
N ALA A 85 9.62 -9.15 10.15
CA ALA A 85 9.13 -8.27 11.21
C ALA A 85 7.69 -8.60 11.64
N VAL A 86 6.90 -9.20 10.75
CA VAL A 86 5.51 -9.62 11.04
C VAL A 86 5.49 -10.99 11.72
N VAL A 87 6.42 -11.87 11.37
CA VAL A 87 6.52 -13.22 11.95
C VAL A 87 7.78 -13.32 12.80
N ALA A 88 7.60 -13.23 14.13
CA ALA A 88 8.68 -13.05 15.09
C ALA A 88 9.47 -14.33 15.43
N ASP A 89 9.05 -15.48 14.91
CA ASP A 89 9.68 -16.78 15.17
C ASP A 89 10.72 -17.12 14.09
N GLU A 90 11.78 -17.87 14.47
CA GLU A 90 12.88 -18.27 13.56
C GLU A 90 12.37 -19.01 12.31
N ASP A 91 11.34 -19.85 12.46
CA ASP A 91 10.68 -20.60 11.38
C ASP A 91 9.28 -20.04 11.09
N GLY A 92 9.10 -18.74 11.30
CA GLY A 92 7.80 -18.08 11.28
C GLY A 92 7.06 -18.21 9.94
N VAL A 93 7.76 -18.01 8.83
CA VAL A 93 7.17 -18.03 7.48
C VAL A 93 6.79 -19.45 7.09
N ALA A 94 7.66 -20.44 7.35
CA ALA A 94 7.32 -21.85 7.15
C ALA A 94 6.10 -22.26 7.99
N THR A 95 6.07 -21.85 9.25
CA THR A 95 4.94 -22.12 10.16
C THR A 95 3.66 -21.49 9.66
N ALA A 96 3.70 -20.23 9.21
CA ALA A 96 2.54 -19.54 8.67
C ALA A 96 2.02 -20.21 7.38
N ALA A 97 2.91 -20.68 6.51
CA ALA A 97 2.53 -21.39 5.29
C ALA A 97 1.84 -22.73 5.59
N GLY A 98 2.41 -23.53 6.50
CA GLY A 98 1.80 -24.79 6.94
C GLY A 98 0.43 -24.58 7.59
N GLN A 99 0.34 -23.63 8.52
CA GLN A 99 -0.93 -23.29 9.18
C GLN A 99 -2.00 -22.79 8.20
N LEU A 100 -1.63 -21.96 7.22
CA LEU A 100 -2.54 -21.48 6.18
C LEU A 100 -3.13 -22.66 5.40
N VAL A 101 -2.28 -23.60 4.95
CA VAL A 101 -2.74 -24.80 4.24
C VAL A 101 -3.63 -25.66 5.14
N ARG A 102 -3.26 -25.85 6.41
CA ARG A 102 -4.08 -26.57 7.39
C ARG A 102 -5.48 -25.98 7.50
N TYR A 103 -5.58 -24.67 7.67
CA TYR A 103 -6.88 -24.00 7.82
C TYR A 103 -7.69 -24.03 6.52
N LEU A 104 -7.06 -23.88 5.35
CA LEU A 104 -7.77 -23.99 4.07
C LEU A 104 -8.37 -25.39 3.88
N VAL A 105 -7.59 -26.44 4.14
CA VAL A 105 -8.06 -27.83 4.03
C VAL A 105 -9.16 -28.10 5.07
N LEU A 106 -9.02 -27.58 6.28
CA LEU A 106 -10.03 -27.71 7.33
C LEU A 106 -11.33 -27.01 6.95
N VAL A 107 -11.27 -25.80 6.37
CA VAL A 107 -12.46 -25.10 5.85
C VAL A 107 -13.16 -25.94 4.79
N VAL A 108 -12.42 -26.49 3.83
CA VAL A 108 -12.99 -27.38 2.79
C VAL A 108 -13.64 -28.62 3.42
N ALA A 109 -12.99 -29.23 4.42
CA ALA A 109 -13.53 -30.38 5.13
C ALA A 109 -14.82 -30.05 5.90
N VAL A 110 -14.86 -28.90 6.59
CA VAL A 110 -16.06 -28.40 7.28
C VAL A 110 -17.18 -28.17 6.29
N VAL A 111 -16.90 -27.54 5.16
CA VAL A 111 -17.92 -27.32 4.13
C VAL A 111 -18.44 -28.65 3.57
N ALA A 112 -17.55 -29.60 3.29
CA ALA A 112 -17.94 -30.93 2.82
C ALA A 112 -18.83 -31.66 3.85
N ALA A 113 -18.51 -31.57 5.13
CA ALA A 113 -19.31 -32.15 6.20
C ALA A 113 -20.69 -31.49 6.32
N ILE A 114 -20.79 -30.16 6.21
CA ILE A 114 -22.09 -29.46 6.25
C ILE A 114 -22.94 -29.82 5.03
N ARG A 115 -22.33 -29.99 3.84
CA ARG A 115 -23.03 -30.49 2.65
C ARG A 115 -23.59 -31.89 2.87
N VAL A 116 -22.85 -32.77 3.55
CA VAL A 116 -23.35 -34.10 3.95
C VAL A 116 -24.53 -34.01 4.91
N LEU A 117 -24.54 -33.04 5.82
CA LEU A 117 -25.69 -32.76 6.69
C LEU A 117 -26.90 -32.22 5.93
N ASN A 118 -26.74 -31.83 4.66
CA ASN A 118 -27.78 -31.36 3.75
C ASN A 118 -28.61 -30.18 4.31
N LEU A 119 -27.94 -29.26 4.99
CA LEU A 119 -28.55 -28.05 5.56
C LEU A 119 -28.75 -27.00 4.46
N SER A 120 -29.94 -26.99 3.85
CA SER A 120 -30.29 -26.18 2.69
C SER A 120 -30.04 -24.68 2.92
N GLU A 121 -30.33 -24.19 4.12
CA GLU A 121 -30.17 -22.79 4.53
C GLU A 121 -28.71 -22.34 4.55
N LEU A 122 -27.77 -23.30 4.66
CA LEU A 122 -26.34 -23.01 4.71
C LEU A 122 -25.66 -23.18 3.35
N GLN A 123 -26.28 -23.87 2.38
CA GLN A 123 -25.60 -24.21 1.11
C GLN A 123 -25.11 -22.96 0.36
N GLU A 124 -25.91 -21.89 0.32
CA GLU A 124 -25.53 -20.63 -0.33
C GLU A 124 -24.31 -19.99 0.35
N LEU A 125 -24.25 -20.00 1.69
CA LEU A 125 -23.10 -19.50 2.44
C LEU A 125 -21.84 -20.35 2.22
N LEU A 126 -22.02 -21.67 2.11
CA LEU A 126 -20.92 -22.61 1.85
C LEU A 126 -20.33 -22.43 0.45
N ASP A 127 -21.16 -22.17 -0.54
CA ASP A 127 -20.72 -21.92 -1.92
C ASP A 127 -19.90 -20.64 -2.02
N ILE A 128 -20.32 -19.59 -1.29
CA ILE A 128 -19.52 -18.37 -1.13
C ILE A 128 -18.15 -18.72 -0.51
N VAL A 129 -18.13 -19.42 0.63
CA VAL A 129 -16.88 -19.78 1.33
C VAL A 129 -15.94 -20.61 0.45
N ILE A 130 -16.44 -21.63 -0.25
CA ILE A 130 -15.64 -22.44 -1.19
C ILE A 130 -15.12 -21.56 -2.33
N GLY A 131 -15.93 -20.62 -2.83
CA GLY A 131 -15.53 -19.69 -3.89
C GLY A 131 -14.32 -18.82 -3.51
N TYR A 132 -14.07 -18.59 -2.22
CA TYR A 132 -12.89 -17.86 -1.75
C TYR A 132 -11.62 -18.72 -1.66
N VAL A 133 -11.72 -20.05 -1.56
CA VAL A 133 -10.54 -20.92 -1.40
C VAL A 133 -9.53 -20.75 -2.54
N PRO A 134 -9.93 -20.76 -3.83
CA PRO A 134 -8.99 -20.49 -4.93
C PRO A 134 -8.32 -19.12 -4.84
N ASN A 135 -9.05 -18.09 -4.39
CA ASN A 135 -8.52 -16.74 -4.24
C ASN A 135 -7.44 -16.67 -3.15
N VAL A 136 -7.64 -17.38 -2.02
CA VAL A 136 -6.63 -17.44 -0.96
C VAL A 136 -5.37 -18.16 -1.44
N VAL A 137 -5.52 -19.26 -2.20
CA VAL A 137 -4.37 -19.96 -2.79
C VAL A 137 -3.64 -19.07 -3.79
N ALA A 138 -4.37 -18.38 -4.67
CA ALA A 138 -3.78 -17.43 -5.63
C ALA A 138 -3.04 -16.28 -4.92
N ALA A 139 -3.64 -15.73 -3.86
CA ALA A 139 -3.03 -14.71 -3.02
C ALA A 139 -1.74 -15.20 -2.35
N ALA A 140 -1.72 -16.42 -1.81
CA ALA A 140 -0.51 -17.02 -1.23
C ALA A 140 0.60 -17.16 -2.28
N VAL A 141 0.27 -17.65 -3.48
CA VAL A 141 1.24 -17.74 -4.60
C VAL A 141 1.77 -16.37 -5.00
N LEU A 142 0.89 -15.37 -5.12
CA LEU A 142 1.28 -14.00 -5.46
C LEU A 142 2.19 -13.37 -4.42
N LEU A 143 1.96 -13.65 -3.13
CA LEU A 143 2.82 -13.20 -2.06
C LEU A 143 4.24 -13.79 -2.21
N VAL A 144 4.34 -15.10 -2.42
CA VAL A 144 5.63 -15.79 -2.64
C VAL A 144 6.38 -15.21 -3.85
N VAL A 145 5.67 -15.05 -4.98
CA VAL A 145 6.27 -14.52 -6.22
C VAL A 145 6.69 -13.06 -6.06
N GLY A 146 5.81 -12.20 -5.55
CA GLY A 146 6.08 -10.78 -5.41
C GLY A 146 7.23 -10.49 -4.45
N PHE A 147 7.38 -11.32 -3.42
CA PHE A 147 8.50 -11.27 -2.52
C PHE A 147 9.84 -11.59 -3.21
N GLY A 148 9.88 -12.69 -3.97
CA GLY A 148 11.04 -13.05 -4.77
C GLY A 148 11.42 -11.96 -5.78
N VAL A 149 10.43 -11.36 -6.44
CA VAL A 149 10.63 -10.26 -7.39
C VAL A 149 11.24 -9.03 -6.69
N GLY A 150 10.73 -8.64 -5.53
CA GLY A 150 11.26 -7.49 -4.78
C GLY A 150 12.74 -7.63 -4.46
N ARG A 151 13.15 -8.81 -4.00
CA ARG A 151 14.56 -9.12 -3.69
C ARG A 151 15.45 -9.08 -4.92
N ILE A 152 14.99 -9.63 -6.06
CA ILE A 152 15.74 -9.57 -7.32
C ILE A 152 15.92 -8.10 -7.74
N VAL A 153 14.84 -7.32 -7.71
CA VAL A 153 14.86 -5.91 -8.11
C VAL A 153 15.81 -5.09 -7.23
N ARG A 154 15.84 -5.33 -5.91
CA ARG A 154 16.80 -4.71 -4.97
C ARG A 154 18.25 -4.83 -5.43
N SER A 155 18.64 -5.98 -5.99
CA SER A 155 20.01 -6.24 -6.44
C SER A 155 20.34 -5.58 -7.78
N LEU A 156 19.33 -5.34 -8.63
CA LEU A 156 19.51 -4.78 -9.97
C LEU A 156 19.53 -3.25 -9.98
N VAL A 157 18.68 -2.63 -9.16
CA VAL A 157 18.47 -1.17 -9.15
C VAL A 157 19.73 -0.36 -8.84
N PRO A 158 20.58 -0.71 -7.85
CA PRO A 158 21.79 0.06 -7.54
C PRO A 158 22.69 0.22 -8.76
N GLY A 159 22.93 -0.87 -9.51
CA GLY A 159 23.77 -0.85 -10.72
C GLY A 159 23.18 -0.04 -11.88
N LEU A 160 21.87 0.25 -11.86
CA LEU A 160 21.24 1.16 -12.81
C LEU A 160 21.36 2.61 -12.35
N VAL A 161 21.13 2.87 -11.07
CA VAL A 161 21.15 4.22 -10.48
C VAL A 161 22.57 4.79 -10.49
N ASP A 162 23.57 3.99 -10.14
CA ASP A 162 24.98 4.40 -10.12
C ASP A 162 25.52 4.75 -11.52
N ARG A 163 24.82 4.36 -12.59
CA ARG A 163 25.16 4.73 -13.98
C ARG A 163 24.46 6.00 -14.48
N THR A 164 23.58 6.58 -13.68
CA THR A 164 22.86 7.81 -14.05
C THR A 164 23.62 9.04 -13.60
N ALA A 165 23.32 10.19 -14.22
CA ALA A 165 23.87 11.48 -13.81
C ALA A 165 23.59 11.82 -12.34
N LEU A 166 22.55 11.23 -11.73
CA LEU A 166 22.24 11.37 -10.31
C LEU A 166 23.27 10.65 -9.43
N GLY A 167 23.72 9.45 -9.83
CA GLY A 167 24.76 8.70 -9.11
C GLY A 167 26.10 9.45 -9.10
N ASP A 168 26.43 10.12 -10.20
CA ASP A 168 27.68 10.89 -10.34
C ASP A 168 27.59 12.27 -9.65
N SER A 169 26.45 12.95 -9.75
CA SER A 169 26.33 14.36 -9.32
C SER A 169 25.90 14.51 -7.86
N PHE A 170 25.08 13.59 -7.31
CA PHE A 170 24.56 13.70 -5.95
C PHE A 170 25.67 13.76 -4.88
N PRO A 171 26.73 12.94 -4.92
CA PRO A 171 27.82 12.97 -3.93
C PRO A 171 28.58 14.30 -3.91
N THR A 172 28.53 15.09 -4.99
CA THR A 172 29.22 16.38 -5.08
C THR A 172 28.47 17.51 -4.34
N THR A 173 27.19 17.31 -4.04
CA THR A 173 26.38 18.29 -3.28
C THR A 173 26.81 18.35 -1.81
N HIS A 174 26.51 19.47 -1.13
CA HIS A 174 26.78 19.61 0.30
C HIS A 174 26.12 18.50 1.15
N PHE A 175 24.93 18.05 0.74
CA PHE A 175 24.20 16.98 1.42
C PHE A 175 24.74 15.58 1.05
N GLY A 176 25.10 15.37 -0.21
CA GLY A 176 25.66 14.11 -0.70
C GLY A 176 27.01 13.77 -0.08
N ARG A 177 27.87 14.76 0.22
CA ARG A 177 29.14 14.51 0.92
C ARG A 177 28.98 13.97 2.35
N VAL A 178 27.83 14.23 2.98
CA VAL A 178 27.53 13.74 4.33
C VAL A 178 26.81 12.40 4.28
N VAL A 179 25.92 12.21 3.31
CA VAL A 179 25.04 11.03 3.20
C VAL A 179 25.65 9.89 2.37
N ASP A 180 26.49 10.22 1.39
CA ASP A 180 27.08 9.28 0.43
C ASP A 180 28.61 9.45 0.34
N ALA A 181 29.26 9.54 1.51
CA ALA A 181 30.71 9.72 1.61
C ALA A 181 31.51 8.54 1.01
N ASP A 182 30.96 7.33 1.09
CA ASP A 182 31.60 6.09 0.62
C ASP A 182 31.24 5.71 -0.83
N GLY A 183 30.33 6.46 -1.47
CA GLY A 183 29.83 6.19 -2.81
C GLY A 183 28.83 5.02 -2.89
N GLY A 184 27.86 5.15 -3.80
CA GLY A 184 26.86 4.12 -4.09
C GLY A 184 25.79 3.94 -3.00
N THR A 185 25.75 4.82 -1.99
CA THR A 185 24.70 4.82 -0.96
C THR A 185 23.36 5.19 -1.59
N VAL A 186 23.34 6.13 -2.53
CA VAL A 186 22.13 6.48 -3.29
C VAL A 186 21.58 5.28 -4.07
N GLY A 187 22.44 4.54 -4.78
CA GLY A 187 22.05 3.34 -5.50
C GLY A 187 21.47 2.27 -4.57
N ARG A 188 22.12 2.02 -3.41
CA ARG A 188 21.61 1.08 -2.40
C ARG A 188 20.26 1.52 -1.82
N LEU A 189 20.10 2.80 -1.47
CA LEU A 189 18.86 3.36 -0.94
C LEU A 189 17.74 3.29 -1.98
N ALA A 190 18.02 3.59 -3.25
CA ALA A 190 17.07 3.43 -4.33
C ALA A 190 16.66 1.96 -4.51
N GLY A 191 17.62 1.02 -4.42
CA GLY A 191 17.32 -0.41 -4.45
C GLY A 191 16.37 -0.84 -3.33
N ILE A 192 16.59 -0.36 -2.11
CA ILE A 192 15.69 -0.60 -0.97
C ILE A 192 14.32 0.05 -1.20
N ALA A 193 14.27 1.30 -1.67
CA ALA A 193 13.02 2.00 -1.93
C ALA A 193 12.16 1.27 -2.98
N VAL A 194 12.78 0.80 -4.07
CA VAL A 194 12.10 0.04 -5.12
C VAL A 194 11.67 -1.34 -4.60
N GLU A 195 12.49 -2.02 -3.81
CA GLU A 195 12.11 -3.28 -3.15
C GLU A 195 10.81 -3.12 -2.34
N TYR A 196 10.74 -2.09 -1.48
CA TYR A 196 9.55 -1.82 -0.68
C TYR A 196 8.34 -1.40 -1.54
N TYR A 197 8.57 -0.69 -2.65
CA TYR A 197 7.51 -0.40 -3.61
C TYR A 197 6.95 -1.68 -4.25
N VAL A 198 7.82 -2.63 -4.63
CA VAL A 198 7.38 -3.94 -5.13
C VAL A 198 6.60 -4.71 -4.08
N TYR A 199 6.99 -4.66 -2.81
CA TYR A 199 6.21 -5.28 -1.73
C TYR A 199 4.84 -4.61 -1.54
N LEU A 200 4.77 -3.27 -1.64
CA LEU A 200 3.51 -2.54 -1.58
C LEU A 200 2.57 -2.91 -2.74
N VAL A 201 3.10 -2.99 -3.96
CA VAL A 201 2.37 -3.45 -5.15
C VAL A 201 1.90 -4.89 -4.98
N THR A 202 2.76 -5.76 -4.46
CA THR A 202 2.42 -7.16 -4.16
C THR A 202 1.26 -7.23 -3.18
N LEU A 203 1.32 -6.47 -2.09
CA LEU A 203 0.28 -6.42 -1.08
C LEU A 203 -1.05 -5.91 -1.65
N TYR A 204 -1.00 -4.88 -2.51
CA TYR A 204 -2.17 -4.39 -3.25
C TYR A 204 -2.80 -5.51 -4.10
N VAL A 205 -2.00 -6.21 -4.90
CA VAL A 205 -2.44 -7.31 -5.77
C VAL A 205 -3.02 -8.47 -4.95
N VAL A 206 -2.39 -8.81 -3.84
CA VAL A 206 -2.88 -9.83 -2.89
C VAL A 206 -4.23 -9.42 -2.30
N ALA A 207 -4.38 -8.19 -1.81
CA ALA A 207 -5.64 -7.69 -1.26
C ALA A 207 -6.76 -7.65 -2.31
N ALA A 208 -6.44 -7.26 -3.55
CA ALA A 208 -7.37 -7.27 -4.67
C ALA A 208 -7.80 -8.71 -5.04
N THR A 209 -6.86 -9.66 -5.04
CA THR A 209 -7.12 -11.08 -5.33
C THR A 209 -8.00 -11.72 -4.25
N LEU A 210 -7.77 -11.38 -2.98
CA LEU A 210 -8.63 -11.79 -1.86
C LEU A 210 -10.02 -11.13 -1.89
N ALA A 211 -10.27 -10.20 -2.83
CA ALA A 211 -11.49 -9.42 -2.96
C ALA A 211 -11.82 -8.57 -1.70
N ILE A 212 -10.80 -8.13 -0.96
CA ILE A 212 -10.95 -7.25 0.19
C ILE A 212 -10.93 -5.79 -0.29
N GLY A 213 -12.05 -5.35 -0.86
CA GLY A 213 -12.14 -4.07 -1.58
C GLY A 213 -11.63 -2.86 -0.79
N SER A 214 -11.94 -2.77 0.50
CA SER A 214 -11.48 -1.66 1.35
C SER A 214 -9.96 -1.61 1.50
N VAL A 215 -9.32 -2.78 1.70
CA VAL A 215 -7.86 -2.88 1.86
C VAL A 215 -7.18 -2.64 0.52
N ALA A 216 -7.69 -3.25 -0.55
CA ALA A 216 -7.17 -3.04 -1.90
C ALA A 216 -7.26 -1.58 -2.34
N GLY A 217 -8.33 -0.86 -1.98
CA GLY A 217 -8.48 0.57 -2.28
C GLY A 217 -7.41 1.43 -1.62
N VAL A 218 -7.16 1.23 -0.32
CA VAL A 218 -6.13 1.97 0.43
C VAL A 218 -4.73 1.66 -0.12
N LEU A 219 -4.42 0.38 -0.36
CA LEU A 219 -3.14 -0.02 -0.92
C LEU A 219 -2.95 0.48 -2.35
N GLY A 220 -4.00 0.46 -3.17
CA GLY A 220 -3.97 0.98 -4.53
C GLY A 220 -3.68 2.49 -4.56
N ALA A 221 -4.30 3.26 -3.65
CA ALA A 221 -3.99 4.67 -3.47
C ALA A 221 -2.51 4.86 -3.09
N ALA A 222 -2.01 4.09 -2.12
CA ALA A 222 -0.60 4.14 -1.72
C ALA A 222 0.35 3.80 -2.89
N VAL A 223 0.06 2.76 -3.67
CA VAL A 223 0.83 2.38 -4.87
C VAL A 223 0.86 3.50 -5.90
N SER A 224 -0.27 4.18 -6.11
CA SER A 224 -0.36 5.30 -7.07
C SER A 224 0.34 6.57 -6.60
N TYR A 225 0.52 6.73 -5.29
CA TYR A 225 1.18 7.89 -4.69
C TYR A 225 2.71 7.83 -4.78
N VAL A 226 3.30 6.62 -4.82
CA VAL A 226 4.77 6.49 -4.87
C VAL A 226 5.37 7.14 -6.13
N PRO A 227 4.85 6.94 -7.35
CA PRO A 227 5.39 7.60 -8.55
C PRO A 227 5.37 9.14 -8.47
N THR A 228 4.27 9.74 -7.98
CA THR A 228 4.16 11.20 -7.84
C THR A 228 5.12 11.72 -6.77
N LEU A 229 5.27 10.99 -5.65
CA LEU A 229 6.24 11.31 -4.61
C LEU A 229 7.69 11.26 -5.13
N LEU A 230 8.04 10.25 -5.93
CA LEU A 230 9.36 10.17 -6.57
C LEU A 230 9.58 11.32 -7.55
N GLY A 231 8.58 11.68 -8.34
CA GLY A 231 8.63 12.83 -9.24
C GLY A 231 8.90 14.15 -8.49
N ALA A 232 8.22 14.35 -7.36
CA ALA A 232 8.44 15.49 -6.48
C ALA A 232 9.85 15.51 -5.89
N LEU A 233 10.35 14.36 -5.43
CA LEU A 233 11.71 14.24 -4.89
C LEU A 233 12.75 14.59 -5.96
N VAL A 234 12.61 14.07 -7.19
CA VAL A 234 13.49 14.41 -8.31
C VAL A 234 13.42 15.91 -8.61
N LEU A 235 12.23 16.52 -8.58
CA LEU A 235 12.07 17.95 -8.80
C LEU A 235 12.75 18.80 -7.70
N LEU A 236 12.69 18.37 -6.43
CA LEU A 236 13.43 19.00 -5.35
C LEU A 236 14.95 18.95 -5.60
N LEU A 237 15.47 17.79 -6.00
CA LEU A 237 16.90 17.62 -6.30
C LEU A 237 17.33 18.52 -7.46
N LEU A 238 16.55 18.56 -8.55
CA LEU A 238 16.84 19.42 -9.70
C LEU A 238 16.76 20.91 -9.34
N GLY A 239 15.73 21.32 -8.60
CA GLY A 239 15.58 22.71 -8.20
C GLY A 239 16.65 23.18 -7.21
N ALA A 240 17.18 22.28 -6.37
CA ALA A 240 18.35 22.58 -5.53
C ALA A 240 19.60 22.88 -6.38
N ILE A 241 19.86 22.07 -7.42
CA ILE A 241 20.96 22.32 -8.37
C ILE A 241 20.77 23.68 -9.06
N VAL A 242 19.54 24.00 -9.47
CA VAL A 242 19.22 25.30 -10.09
C VAL A 242 19.45 26.45 -9.10
N ALA A 243 19.02 26.31 -7.84
CA ALA A 243 19.22 27.34 -6.82
C ALA A 243 20.72 27.60 -6.57
N ASP A 244 21.54 26.55 -6.51
CA ASP A 244 22.99 26.69 -6.32
C ASP A 244 23.68 27.32 -7.54
N TYR A 245 23.25 26.94 -8.75
CA TYR A 245 23.72 27.56 -9.99
C TYR A 245 23.38 29.06 -10.04
N VAL A 246 22.13 29.42 -9.74
CA VAL A 246 21.68 30.82 -9.70
C VAL A 246 22.50 31.61 -8.67
N GLY A 247 22.76 31.05 -7.50
CA GLY A 247 23.59 31.73 -6.50
C GLY A 247 25.02 31.95 -6.96
N THR A 248 25.60 31.01 -7.72
CA THR A 248 26.94 31.16 -8.31
C THR A 248 26.97 32.26 -9.36
N VAL A 249 25.95 32.34 -10.22
CA VAL A 249 25.81 33.42 -11.21
C VAL A 249 25.69 34.78 -10.52
N VAL A 250 24.86 34.88 -9.47
CA VAL A 250 24.67 36.13 -8.71
C VAL A 250 25.96 36.58 -8.02
N ARG A 251 26.73 35.64 -7.43
CA ARG A 251 28.06 35.93 -6.85
C ARG A 251 29.11 36.29 -7.89
N GLY A 252 28.94 35.87 -9.15
CA GLY A 252 29.86 36.17 -10.23
C GLY A 252 29.75 37.60 -10.76
N VAL A 253 28.76 38.38 -10.31
CA VAL A 253 28.64 39.81 -10.61
C VAL A 253 29.55 40.58 -9.65
N ASP A 254 30.54 41.29 -10.19
CA ASP A 254 31.57 41.99 -9.40
C ASP A 254 30.94 42.96 -8.38
N GLU A 255 29.90 43.70 -8.77
CA GLU A 255 29.18 44.63 -7.89
C GLU A 255 28.48 43.93 -6.71
N VAL A 256 28.08 42.66 -6.88
CA VAL A 256 27.48 41.85 -5.81
C VAL A 256 28.57 41.24 -4.94
N ALA A 257 29.65 40.76 -5.54
CA ALA A 257 30.78 40.13 -4.84
C ALA A 257 31.51 41.10 -3.91
N ASP A 258 31.70 42.35 -4.34
CA ASP A 258 32.39 43.38 -3.56
C ASP A 258 31.48 44.08 -2.53
N SER A 259 30.17 43.79 -2.55
CA SER A 259 29.19 44.44 -1.68
C SER A 259 29.17 43.85 -0.25
N PRO A 260 29.03 44.69 0.79
CA PRO A 260 28.75 44.22 2.16
C PRO A 260 27.49 43.35 2.29
N PHE A 261 26.59 43.40 1.29
CA PHE A 261 25.32 42.67 1.27
C PHE A 261 25.34 41.41 0.39
N GLU A 262 26.51 40.97 -0.11
CA GLU A 262 26.66 39.77 -0.97
C GLU A 262 25.82 38.59 -0.46
N SER A 263 26.04 38.20 0.80
CA SER A 263 25.38 37.03 1.40
C SER A 263 23.86 37.17 1.48
N LEU A 264 23.35 38.38 1.69
CA LEU A 264 21.92 38.67 1.79
C LEU A 264 21.26 38.65 0.41
N VAL A 265 21.93 39.22 -0.60
CA VAL A 265 21.44 39.22 -1.98
C VAL A 265 21.47 37.81 -2.56
N THR A 266 22.63 37.14 -2.50
CA THR A 266 22.75 35.79 -3.04
C THR A 266 21.87 34.82 -2.27
N GLY A 267 21.94 34.81 -0.93
CA GLY A 267 21.11 33.94 -0.10
C GLY A 267 19.62 34.19 -0.31
N GLY A 268 19.21 35.46 -0.50
CA GLY A 268 17.83 35.83 -0.80
C GLY A 268 17.34 35.27 -2.14
N VAL A 269 18.11 35.42 -3.21
CA VAL A 269 17.76 34.86 -4.53
C VAL A 269 17.70 33.34 -4.48
N GLN A 270 18.69 32.69 -3.85
CA GLN A 270 18.69 31.24 -3.67
C GLN A 270 17.47 30.78 -2.87
N ALA A 271 17.13 31.48 -1.78
CA ALA A 271 15.96 31.17 -0.95
C ALA A 271 14.65 31.25 -1.75
N VAL A 272 14.50 32.24 -2.65
CA VAL A 272 13.34 32.33 -3.54
C VAL A 272 13.27 31.13 -4.47
N VAL A 273 14.37 30.73 -5.12
CA VAL A 273 14.40 29.56 -6.01
C VAL A 273 14.09 28.27 -5.25
N TYR A 274 14.65 28.10 -4.04
CA TYR A 274 14.32 26.97 -3.16
C TYR A 274 12.83 26.95 -2.79
N LEU A 275 12.23 28.10 -2.48
CA LEU A 275 10.82 28.20 -2.10
C LEU A 275 9.90 27.85 -3.28
N PHE A 276 10.20 28.33 -4.49
CA PHE A 276 9.49 27.92 -5.71
C PHE A 276 9.63 26.41 -5.96
N THR A 277 10.85 25.89 -5.84
CA THR A 277 11.13 24.45 -6.02
C THR A 277 10.28 23.61 -5.06
N VAL A 278 10.20 24.00 -3.79
CA VAL A 278 9.39 23.30 -2.79
C VAL A 278 7.90 23.37 -3.13
N VAL A 279 7.38 24.54 -3.51
CA VAL A 279 5.95 24.69 -3.88
C VAL A 279 5.59 23.82 -5.09
N ILE A 280 6.42 23.85 -6.14
CA ILE A 280 6.19 23.04 -7.35
C ILE A 280 6.32 21.54 -7.00
N ALA A 281 7.29 21.16 -6.18
CA ALA A 281 7.45 19.77 -5.77
C ALA A 281 6.26 19.27 -4.94
N LEU A 282 5.71 20.10 -4.05
CA LEU A 282 4.52 19.76 -3.27
C LEU A 282 3.30 19.55 -4.17
N ASP A 283 3.10 20.43 -5.15
CA ASP A 283 2.03 20.27 -6.14
C ASP A 283 2.19 18.96 -6.95
N VAL A 284 3.40 18.66 -7.43
CA VAL A 284 3.73 17.39 -8.10
C VAL A 284 3.54 16.19 -7.18
N ALA A 285 3.80 16.32 -5.88
CA ALA A 285 3.55 15.29 -4.87
C ALA A 285 2.05 15.07 -4.62
N GLY A 286 1.16 15.82 -5.27
CA GLY A 286 -0.28 15.76 -5.06
C GLY A 286 -0.74 16.46 -3.77
N VAL A 287 0.13 17.27 -3.16
CA VAL A 287 -0.23 18.11 -2.01
C VAL A 287 -0.74 19.43 -2.55
N ASP A 288 -1.94 19.84 -2.13
CA ASP A 288 -2.49 21.15 -2.51
C ASP A 288 -1.60 22.27 -1.94
N ALA A 289 -0.73 22.79 -2.80
CA ALA A 289 0.21 23.84 -2.49
C ALA A 289 -0.33 25.22 -2.82
N THR A 290 -1.63 25.37 -3.10
CA THR A 290 -2.23 26.67 -3.50
C THR A 290 -1.94 27.76 -2.48
N LEU A 291 -2.14 27.47 -1.19
CA LEU A 291 -1.87 28.43 -0.12
C LEU A 291 -0.38 28.80 -0.06
N LEU A 292 0.52 27.82 -0.22
CA LEU A 292 1.95 28.07 -0.23
C LEU A 292 2.37 28.90 -1.45
N GLY A 293 1.76 28.65 -2.62
CA GLY A 293 1.95 29.45 -3.83
C GLY A 293 1.47 30.89 -3.67
N LEU A 294 0.34 31.11 -2.99
CA LEU A 294 -0.14 32.46 -2.67
C LEU A 294 0.80 33.19 -1.69
N LEU A 295 1.28 32.51 -0.65
CA LEU A 295 2.26 33.07 0.28
C LEU A 295 3.59 33.38 -0.40
N LEU A 296 4.05 32.49 -1.28
CA LEU A 296 5.22 32.70 -2.12
C LEU A 296 5.04 33.97 -2.95
N LEU A 297 3.92 34.09 -3.66
CA LEU A 297 3.63 35.25 -4.50
C LEU A 297 3.59 36.55 -3.68
N ALA A 298 3.01 36.49 -2.47
CA ALA A 298 2.94 37.62 -1.55
C ALA A 298 4.32 38.10 -1.07
N VAL A 299 5.34 37.23 -1.03
CA VAL A 299 6.72 37.60 -0.68
C VAL A 299 7.51 38.01 -1.93
N VAL A 300 7.38 37.26 -3.02
CA VAL A 300 8.17 37.47 -4.24
C VAL A 300 7.74 38.73 -4.99
N LEU A 301 6.43 39.04 -5.07
CA LEU A 301 5.98 40.24 -5.80
C LEU A 301 6.52 41.54 -5.19
N PRO A 302 6.41 41.82 -3.88
CA PRO A 302 6.95 43.05 -3.31
C PRO A 302 8.46 43.16 -3.46
N VAL A 303 9.20 42.06 -3.26
CA VAL A 303 10.67 42.04 -3.43
C VAL A 303 11.04 42.30 -4.89
N GLY A 304 10.39 41.62 -5.83
CA GLY A 304 10.60 41.81 -7.26
C GLY A 304 10.26 43.23 -7.71
N LEU A 305 9.15 43.80 -7.22
CA LEU A 305 8.77 45.18 -7.49
C LEU A 305 9.79 46.17 -6.90
N ALA A 306 10.25 45.94 -5.68
CA ALA A 306 11.27 46.79 -5.06
C ALA A 306 12.58 46.76 -5.86
N PHE A 307 13.02 45.58 -6.30
CA PHE A 307 14.19 45.45 -7.18
C PHE A 307 13.99 46.13 -8.53
N ALA A 308 12.84 45.93 -9.18
CA ALA A 308 12.52 46.55 -10.47
C ALA A 308 12.50 48.08 -10.37
N LEU A 309 11.93 48.64 -9.30
CA LEU A 309 11.91 50.07 -9.04
C LEU A 309 13.31 50.61 -8.74
N ALA A 310 14.07 49.93 -7.88
CA ALA A 310 15.43 50.34 -7.54
C ALA A 310 16.33 50.36 -8.78
N PHE A 311 16.25 49.32 -9.61
CA PHE A 311 16.99 49.23 -10.87
C PHE A 311 16.53 50.29 -11.88
N GLY A 312 15.23 50.49 -12.03
CA GLY A 312 14.70 51.52 -12.94
C GLY A 312 15.13 52.94 -12.54
N LEU A 313 15.14 53.24 -11.24
CA LEU A 313 15.60 54.53 -10.72
C LEU A 313 17.12 54.69 -10.85
N SER A 314 17.90 53.65 -10.57
CA SER A 314 19.37 53.75 -10.68
C SER A 314 19.82 53.97 -12.12
N VAL A 315 19.25 53.23 -13.08
CA VAL A 315 19.54 53.42 -14.51
C VAL A 315 18.99 54.75 -15.00
N GLY A 316 17.77 55.12 -14.58
CA GLY A 316 17.11 56.35 -14.99
C GLY A 316 17.84 57.61 -14.56
N TYR A 317 18.27 57.70 -13.30
CA TYR A 317 19.04 58.83 -12.80
C TYR A 317 20.52 58.77 -13.20
N GLY A 318 21.15 57.59 -13.17
CA GLY A 318 22.57 57.43 -13.51
C GLY A 318 22.87 57.61 -15.01
N GLY A 319 21.88 57.41 -15.89
CA GLY A 319 22.04 57.60 -17.34
C GLY A 319 21.93 59.06 -17.81
N GLN A 320 21.45 59.98 -16.97
CA GLN A 320 21.24 61.38 -17.37
C GLN A 320 22.57 62.07 -17.73
N ASP A 321 23.59 61.91 -16.88
CA ASP A 321 24.90 62.53 -17.08
C ASP A 321 25.61 62.01 -18.35
N TYR A 322 25.40 60.74 -18.68
CA TYR A 322 25.96 60.12 -19.89
C TYR A 322 25.33 60.68 -21.18
N VAL A 323 24.01 60.91 -21.15
CA VAL A 323 23.26 61.46 -22.29
C VAL A 323 23.61 62.94 -22.50
N GLU A 324 23.74 63.73 -21.43
CA GLU A 324 24.15 65.13 -21.52
C GLU A 324 25.54 65.30 -22.14
N GLN A 325 26.49 64.42 -21.82
CA GLN A 325 27.87 64.53 -22.33
C GLN A 325 27.99 64.22 -23.83
N TYR A 326 27.14 63.35 -24.38
CA TYR A 326 27.20 62.92 -25.79
C TYR A 326 26.21 63.65 -26.70
N LEU A 327 25.10 64.18 -26.19
CA LEU A 327 24.16 65.00 -26.97
C LEU A 327 24.44 66.50 -26.84
N GLY A 328 25.06 66.96 -25.74
CA GLY A 328 25.38 68.37 -25.52
C GLY A 328 26.57 68.91 -26.34
N THR A 329 27.22 68.08 -27.16
CA THR A 329 28.38 68.50 -27.98
C THR A 329 28.01 68.96 -29.39
N ASP A 330 26.82 68.63 -29.90
CA ASP A 330 26.39 69.09 -31.24
C ASP A 330 25.75 70.50 -31.23
N GLU A 331 25.21 70.97 -30.10
CA GLU A 331 24.64 72.33 -30.00
C GLU A 331 25.70 73.43 -29.74
N ALA A 332 26.96 73.06 -29.46
CA ALA A 332 28.04 74.01 -29.23
C ALA A 332 28.91 74.28 -30.48
N ALA A 333 28.56 73.69 -31.63
CA ALA A 333 29.32 73.79 -32.88
C ALA A 333 28.65 74.63 -34.00
N GLU A 334 27.55 75.33 -33.71
CA GLU A 334 26.95 76.36 -34.60
C GLU A 334 27.12 77.78 -34.05
#